data_AF-A0A816QX69-F1
#
_entry.id   AF-A0A816QX69-F1
#
_cell.length_a   1.000
_cell.length_b   1.000
_cell.length_c   1.000
_cell.angle_alpha   90.00
_cell.angle_beta   90.00
_cell.angle_gamma   90.00
#
_symmetry.space_group_name_H-M   'P 1'
#
loop_
_entity.id
_entity.type
_entity.pdbx_description
1 polymer ?
#
loop_
_entity_poly.entity_id
_entity_poly.type
_entity_poly.pdbx_seq_one_letter_code
_entity_poly.pdbx_strand_id
1 'polypeptide(L)'
;MYSIHCIVHFYRLASTPTNSINQSANCTYLYYCTGISSWSLWNVYDTNTIMMNIDTTNCSLSEVPVYFTSMGGLNQIYALQSYDAIYSPTIDSFGVLARSILGWNSSTMLSYAQSYAWDLNWLGMFH
;
A
#
# COMPACT_ATOMS: atom_id res chain seq x y z
N MET A 1 15.27 -8.86 -25.76
CA MET A 1 16.30 -7.92 -25.29
C MET A 1 15.66 -6.98 -24.27
N TYR A 2 15.62 -7.44 -23.01
CA TYR A 2 15.47 -6.75 -21.72
C TYR A 2 15.86 -7.85 -20.71
N SER A 3 16.71 -7.72 -19.72
CA SER A 3 17.44 -6.57 -19.18
C SER A 3 18.75 -7.13 -18.60
N ILE A 4 19.88 -6.58 -19.04
CA ILE A 4 21.19 -6.76 -18.43
C ILE A 4 21.13 -5.95 -17.11
N HIS A 5 21.66 -6.47 -16.01
CA HIS A 5 21.74 -5.88 -14.66
C HIS A 5 20.59 -6.27 -13.70
N CYS A 6 20.76 -7.42 -13.02
CA CYS A 6 20.48 -7.44 -11.58
C CYS A 6 21.05 -6.14 -11.00
N ILE A 7 20.19 -5.29 -10.45
CA ILE A 7 20.51 -3.94 -9.98
C ILE A 7 21.82 -3.97 -9.20
N VAL A 8 22.87 -3.49 -9.86
CA VAL A 8 24.14 -3.20 -9.25
C VAL A 8 23.88 -2.10 -8.23
N HIS A 9 24.28 -2.32 -6.98
CA HIS A 9 24.53 -1.27 -6.00
C HIS A 9 23.33 -0.48 -5.46
N PHE A 10 22.66 -1.03 -4.46
CA PHE A 10 22.25 -0.29 -3.27
C PHE A 10 22.31 -1.35 -2.16
N TYR A 11 23.47 -1.69 -1.57
CA TYR A 11 24.21 -0.92 -0.59
C TYR A 11 25.69 -1.33 -0.66
N ARG A 12 26.60 -0.37 -0.81
CA ARG A 12 27.99 -0.61 -0.45
C ARG A 12 28.03 -1.00 1.03
N LEU A 13 28.46 -2.23 1.27
CA LEU A 13 29.45 -2.62 2.27
C LEU A 13 29.98 -1.46 3.13
N ALA A 14 29.38 -1.28 4.30
CA ALA A 14 30.01 -0.66 5.47
C ALA A 14 29.21 -1.18 6.67
N SER A 15 29.71 -2.02 7.56
CA SER A 15 31.05 -2.47 7.88
C SER A 15 30.87 -3.58 8.93
N THR A 16 31.42 -4.77 8.73
CA THR A 16 31.95 -5.67 9.79
C THR A 16 32.39 -7.00 9.16
N PRO A 17 33.58 -7.53 9.52
CA PRO A 17 34.05 -8.81 9.03
C PRO A 17 33.66 -9.90 10.03
N THR A 18 32.59 -10.65 9.80
CA THR A 18 32.38 -11.91 10.53
C THR A 18 31.64 -12.94 9.69
N ASN A 19 32.38 -13.98 9.32
CA ASN A 19 31.98 -15.35 8.96
C ASN A 19 30.93 -15.50 7.86
N SER A 20 31.42 -15.92 6.70
CA SER A 20 30.64 -16.43 5.57
C SER A 20 29.78 -17.62 6.00
N ILE A 21 28.54 -17.35 6.44
CA ILE A 21 27.49 -18.36 6.41
C ILE A 21 27.13 -18.61 4.94
N ASN A 22 27.11 -19.87 4.53
CA ASN A 22 26.57 -20.30 3.25
C ASN A 22 25.06 -20.00 3.22
N GLN A 23 24.68 -18.75 2.98
CA GLN A 23 23.34 -18.42 2.53
C GLN A 23 23.33 -18.54 1.01
N SER A 24 22.77 -19.64 0.50
CA SER A 24 22.21 -19.63 -0.83
C SER A 24 20.96 -18.75 -0.78
N ALA A 25 21.09 -17.48 -1.14
CA ALA A 25 19.93 -16.66 -1.45
C ALA A 25 19.34 -17.23 -2.75
N ASN A 26 18.24 -17.98 -2.64
CA ASN A 26 17.41 -18.27 -3.80
C ASN A 26 16.90 -16.93 -4.31
N CYS A 27 17.36 -16.50 -5.48
CA CYS A 27 16.85 -15.30 -6.14
C CYS A 27 15.46 -15.60 -6.69
N THR A 28 14.44 -15.50 -5.84
CA THR A 28 13.05 -15.44 -6.31
C THR A 28 12.83 -14.07 -6.93
N TYR A 29 12.34 -14.01 -8.17
CA TYR A 29 11.98 -12.75 -8.79
C TYR A 29 10.73 -12.22 -8.10
N LEU A 30 10.85 -11.14 -7.35
CA LEU A 30 9.71 -10.49 -6.73
C LEU A 30 8.99 -9.67 -7.80
N TYR A 31 7.75 -10.03 -8.10
CA TYR A 31 6.89 -9.21 -8.90
C TYR A 31 6.19 -8.20 -7.99
N TYR A 32 6.00 -6.98 -8.50
CA TYR A 32 5.30 -5.95 -7.78
C TYR A 32 4.38 -5.17 -8.70
N CYS A 33 3.28 -4.69 -8.14
CA CYS A 33 2.35 -3.79 -8.78
C CYS A 33 2.13 -2.58 -7.89
N THR A 34 2.03 -1.39 -8.48
CA THR A 34 1.83 -0.15 -7.74
C THR A 34 0.68 0.64 -8.32
N GLY A 35 0.02 1.43 -7.48
CA GLY A 35 -0.98 2.36 -7.96
C GLY A 35 -1.29 3.47 -6.97
N ILE A 36 -2.13 4.37 -7.44
CA ILE A 36 -2.72 5.45 -6.65
C ILE A 36 -4.22 5.34 -6.84
N SER A 37 -4.94 5.18 -5.73
CA SER A 37 -6.38 5.12 -5.66
C SER A 37 -6.93 6.49 -5.26
N SER A 38 -7.81 7.06 -6.08
CA SER A 38 -8.34 8.41 -5.88
C SER A 38 -9.25 8.50 -4.64
N TRP A 39 -9.28 9.66 -3.99
CA TRP A 39 -10.18 10.03 -2.91
C TRP A 39 -11.65 9.69 -3.18
N SER A 40 -12.06 9.66 -4.46
CA SER A 40 -13.44 9.37 -4.86
C SER A 40 -13.87 7.93 -4.57
N LEU A 41 -12.92 7.03 -4.28
CA LEU A 41 -13.20 5.64 -3.91
C LEU A 41 -13.57 5.48 -2.42
N TRP A 42 -13.41 6.51 -1.60
CA TRP A 42 -13.85 6.45 -0.20
C TRP A 42 -15.38 6.35 -0.12
N ASN A 43 -15.85 5.38 0.65
CA ASN A 43 -17.26 5.15 0.93
C ASN A 43 -17.49 4.99 2.42
N VAL A 44 -18.73 5.20 2.87
CA VAL A 44 -19.12 4.96 4.27
C VAL A 44 -19.04 3.46 4.54
N TYR A 45 -18.31 3.07 5.59
CA TYR A 45 -18.32 1.70 6.13
C TYR A 45 -19.25 1.59 7.33
N ASP A 46 -19.07 2.48 8.31
CA ASP A 46 -19.96 2.65 9.47
C ASP A 46 -20.05 4.13 9.87
N THR A 47 -20.57 4.45 11.06
CA THR A 47 -20.72 5.83 11.55
C THR A 47 -19.42 6.62 11.63
N ASN A 48 -18.28 5.98 11.93
CA ASN A 48 -16.99 6.61 12.22
C ASN A 48 -15.84 6.08 11.36
N THR A 49 -16.14 5.25 10.38
CA THR A 49 -15.17 4.57 9.51
C THR A 49 -15.58 4.73 8.05
N ILE A 50 -14.61 5.09 7.22
CA ILE A 50 -14.72 5.04 5.75
C ILE A 50 -13.86 3.92 5.20
N MET A 51 -14.19 3.42 4.01
CA MET A 51 -13.48 2.33 3.34
C MET A 51 -13.22 2.65 1.88
N MET A 52 -12.06 2.25 1.38
CA MET A 52 -11.81 2.06 -0.05
C MET A 52 -11.76 0.57 -0.36
N ASN A 53 -12.36 0.17 -1.49
CA ASN A 53 -12.04 -1.09 -2.16
C ASN A 53 -11.17 -0.75 -3.37
N ILE A 54 -9.97 -1.32 -3.42
CA ILE A 54 -9.00 -1.11 -4.49
C ILE A 54 -9.02 -2.32 -5.41
N ASP A 55 -9.30 -2.08 -6.68
CA ASP A 55 -9.22 -3.08 -7.76
C ASP A 55 -7.79 -3.15 -8.30
N THR A 56 -7.22 -4.35 -8.31
CA THR A 56 -5.88 -4.66 -8.81
C THR A 56 -5.89 -5.67 -9.96
N THR A 57 -7.04 -5.91 -10.61
CA THR A 57 -7.18 -6.83 -11.76
C THR A 57 -6.15 -6.54 -12.86
N ASN A 58 -5.84 -5.26 -13.11
CA ASN A 58 -4.85 -4.84 -14.11
C ASN A 58 -3.42 -5.28 -13.82
N CYS A 59 -3.13 -5.73 -12.59
CA CYS A 59 -1.83 -6.26 -12.20
C CYS A 59 -1.63 -7.73 -12.63
N SER A 60 -2.70 -8.43 -13.07
CA SER A 60 -2.64 -9.83 -13.52
C SER A 60 -1.91 -10.75 -12.54
N LEU A 61 -2.29 -10.65 -11.26
CA LEU A 61 -1.64 -11.33 -10.14
C LEU A 61 -1.93 -12.83 -10.19
N SER A 62 -0.97 -13.66 -9.77
CA SER A 62 -1.10 -15.12 -9.71
C SER A 62 -1.46 -15.65 -8.32
N GLU A 63 -1.33 -14.81 -7.30
CA GLU A 63 -1.63 -15.09 -5.90
C GLU A 63 -2.07 -13.81 -5.18
N VAL A 64 -2.60 -13.94 -3.96
CA VAL A 64 -2.98 -12.79 -3.14
C VAL A 64 -1.72 -12.03 -2.69
N PRO A 65 -1.50 -10.78 -3.11
CA PRO A 65 -0.27 -10.05 -2.77
C PRO A 65 -0.23 -9.60 -1.31
N VAL A 66 0.98 -9.34 -0.83
CA VAL A 66 1.19 -8.52 0.37
C VAL A 66 1.15 -7.05 -0.05
N TYR A 67 0.24 -6.28 0.55
CA TYR A 67 0.09 -4.85 0.23
C TYR A 67 0.69 -3.96 1.30
N PHE A 68 1.33 -2.88 0.85
CA PHE A 68 1.74 -1.74 1.66
C PHE A 68 1.04 -0.50 1.13
N THR A 69 0.55 0.34 2.02
CA THR A 69 -0.19 1.55 1.65
C THR A 69 0.38 2.78 2.34
N SER A 70 0.17 3.94 1.73
CA SER A 70 0.41 5.24 2.36
C SER A 70 -0.66 6.24 1.92
N MET A 71 -1.11 7.06 2.86
CA MET A 71 -2.08 8.11 2.58
C MET A 71 -1.38 9.35 2.03
N GLY A 72 -1.79 9.80 0.85
CA GLY A 72 -1.48 11.12 0.31
C GLY A 72 -2.60 12.12 0.59
N GLY A 73 -2.29 13.41 0.57
CA GLY A 73 -3.30 14.45 0.69
C GLY A 73 -2.72 15.82 1.07
N LEU A 74 -3.53 16.85 0.90
CA LEU A 74 -3.14 18.25 1.11
C LEU A 74 -3.20 18.68 2.59
N ASN A 75 -4.08 18.05 3.39
CA ASN A 75 -4.28 18.40 4.79
C ASN A 75 -4.96 17.25 5.56
N GLN A 76 -4.94 17.32 6.89
CA GLN A 76 -5.70 16.47 7.82
C GLN A 76 -5.38 14.96 7.77
N ILE A 77 -4.39 14.53 6.98
CA ILE A 77 -3.96 13.13 6.93
C ILE A 77 -3.38 12.63 8.27
N TYR A 78 -2.82 13.54 9.07
CA TYR A 78 -2.30 13.25 10.41
C TYR A 78 -3.40 12.80 11.39
N ALA A 79 -4.66 13.08 11.08
CA ALA A 79 -5.80 12.72 11.91
C ALA A 79 -6.40 11.36 11.55
N LEU A 80 -5.82 10.65 10.59
CA LEU A 80 -6.28 9.33 10.17
C LEU A 80 -5.46 8.22 10.84
N GLN A 81 -6.11 7.09 11.07
CA GLN A 81 -5.50 5.82 11.44
C GLN A 81 -6.12 4.68 10.62
N SER A 82 -5.49 3.51 10.66
CA SER A 82 -5.93 2.27 10.01
C SER A 82 -5.86 2.26 8.48
N TYR A 83 -5.47 3.36 7.82
CA TYR A 83 -5.32 3.42 6.36
C TYR A 83 -4.15 2.56 5.83
N ASP A 84 -3.35 2.02 6.74
CA ASP A 84 -2.27 1.06 6.55
C ASP A 84 -2.71 -0.40 6.81
N ALA A 85 -3.93 -0.61 7.32
CA ALA A 85 -4.49 -1.92 7.58
C ALA A 85 -5.20 -2.48 6.33
N ILE A 86 -4.60 -3.52 5.76
CA ILE A 86 -5.16 -4.24 4.61
C ILE A 86 -6.35 -5.10 5.07
N TYR A 87 -7.49 -4.93 4.42
CA TYR A 87 -8.74 -5.61 4.75
C TYR A 87 -9.15 -6.57 3.64
N SER A 88 -9.32 -7.85 3.99
CA SER A 88 -9.83 -8.92 3.10
C SER A 88 -9.20 -8.94 1.70
N PRO A 89 -7.86 -9.04 1.57
CA PRO A 89 -7.22 -9.06 0.26
C PRO A 89 -7.60 -10.33 -0.52
N THR A 90 -7.69 -10.17 -1.83
CA THR A 90 -7.91 -11.21 -2.82
C THR A 90 -6.84 -11.08 -3.91
N ILE A 91 -6.88 -11.96 -4.91
CA ILE A 91 -5.96 -11.89 -6.05
C ILE A 91 -6.17 -10.61 -6.88
N ASP A 92 -7.39 -10.07 -6.92
CA ASP A 92 -7.76 -8.95 -7.79
C ASP A 92 -8.17 -7.69 -7.03
N SER A 93 -8.15 -7.70 -5.70
CA SER A 93 -8.55 -6.52 -4.92
C SER A 93 -8.14 -6.59 -3.46
N PHE A 94 -8.13 -5.44 -2.79
CA PHE A 94 -8.01 -5.34 -1.34
C PHE A 94 -8.79 -4.14 -0.81
N GLY A 95 -9.19 -4.20 0.46
CA GLY A 95 -9.83 -3.10 1.16
C GLY A 95 -8.85 -2.34 2.05
N VAL A 96 -9.15 -1.06 2.31
CA VAL A 96 -8.50 -0.25 3.34
C VAL A 96 -9.55 0.54 4.10
N LEU A 97 -9.43 0.56 5.41
CA LEU A 97 -10.30 1.31 6.30
C LEU A 97 -9.57 2.57 6.76
N ALA A 98 -10.29 3.68 6.95
CA ALA A 98 -9.74 4.85 7.62
C ALA A 98 -10.70 5.31 8.71
N ARG A 99 -10.14 5.66 9.86
CA ARG A 99 -10.86 6.24 11.00
C ARG A 99 -10.15 7.50 11.48
N SER A 100 -10.93 8.45 12.00
CA SER A 100 -10.37 9.65 12.62
C SER A 100 -9.94 9.39 14.07
N ILE A 101 -8.75 9.88 14.44
CA ILE A 101 -8.31 9.98 15.84
C ILE A 101 -8.85 11.24 16.55
N LEU A 102 -9.48 12.15 15.79
CA LEU A 102 -10.09 13.39 16.30
C LEU A 102 -11.61 13.27 16.48
N GLY A 103 -12.19 12.08 16.25
CA GLY A 103 -13.62 11.82 16.48
C GLY A 103 -14.55 12.25 15.36
N TRP A 104 -14.06 12.44 14.13
CA TRP A 104 -14.92 12.70 12.97
C TRP A 104 -15.77 11.50 12.61
N ASN A 105 -17.03 11.77 12.23
CA ASN A 105 -17.90 10.77 11.62
C ASN A 105 -17.58 10.61 10.12
N SER A 106 -18.10 9.55 9.51
CA SER A 106 -17.83 9.21 8.12
C SER A 106 -18.25 10.30 7.12
N SER A 107 -19.32 11.05 7.40
CA SER A 107 -19.74 12.15 6.53
C SER A 107 -18.71 13.28 6.50
N THR A 108 -18.20 13.69 7.66
CA THR A 108 -17.11 14.67 7.76
C THR A 108 -15.85 14.15 7.09
N MET A 109 -15.51 12.88 7.30
CA MET A 109 -14.32 12.27 6.69
C MET A 109 -14.41 12.23 5.15
N LEU A 110 -15.57 11.89 4.57
CA LEU A 110 -15.75 11.93 3.12
C LEU A 110 -15.63 13.34 2.55
N SER A 111 -16.18 14.34 3.25
CA SER A 111 -16.03 15.76 2.85
C SER A 111 -14.57 16.21 2.87
N TYR A 112 -13.80 15.78 3.86
CA TYR A 112 -12.36 16.05 3.95
C TYR A 112 -11.55 15.28 2.91
N ALA A 113 -11.89 14.03 2.65
CA ALA A 113 -11.25 13.24 1.60
C ALA A 113 -11.36 13.93 0.24
N GLN A 114 -12.54 14.46 -0.09
CA GLN A 114 -12.77 15.24 -1.30
C GLN A 114 -12.01 16.57 -1.27
N SER A 115 -12.09 17.34 -0.18
CA SER A 115 -11.52 18.68 -0.10
C SER A 115 -9.99 18.69 -0.06
N TYR A 116 -9.38 17.64 0.48
CA TYR A 116 -7.94 17.53 0.70
C TYR A 116 -7.29 16.45 -0.16
N ALA A 117 -8.02 15.86 -1.12
CA ALA A 117 -7.53 14.82 -2.03
C ALA A 117 -6.83 13.68 -1.27
N TRP A 118 -7.56 13.02 -0.36
CA TRP A 118 -7.05 11.85 0.36
C TRP A 118 -6.96 10.64 -0.58
N ASP A 119 -5.94 10.65 -1.43
CA ASP A 119 -5.59 9.56 -2.33
C ASP A 119 -4.73 8.52 -1.59
N LEU A 120 -4.90 7.25 -1.92
CA LEU A 120 -4.16 6.14 -1.31
C LEU A 120 -3.11 5.60 -2.28
N ASN A 121 -1.83 5.72 -1.94
CA ASN A 121 -0.76 5.07 -2.68
C ASN A 121 -0.60 3.64 -2.18
N TRP A 122 -0.29 2.70 -3.08
CA TRP A 122 -0.13 1.30 -2.70
C TRP A 122 0.93 0.57 -3.54
N LEU A 123 1.51 -0.45 -2.92
CA LEU A 123 2.46 -1.41 -3.49
C LEU A 123 1.98 -2.82 -3.10
N GLY A 124 1.68 -3.67 -4.09
CA GLY A 124 1.43 -5.10 -3.92
C GLY A 124 2.65 -5.91 -4.33
N MET A 125 3.08 -6.85 -3.50
CA MET A 125 4.24 -7.73 -3.70
C MET A 125 3.82 -9.20 -3.73
N PHE A 126 4.32 -9.97 -4.70
CA PHE A 126 3.96 -11.38 -4.94
C PHE A 126 5.14 -12.16 -5.55
N HIS A 127 5.09 -13.50 -5.43
CA HIS A 127 6.14 -14.43 -5.87
C HIS A 127 5.67 -15.45 -6.92
#